data_AF-A0A366K7H4-F1
#
_entry.id   AF-A0A366K7H4-F1
#
_cell.length_a   1.000
_cell.length_b   1.000
_cell.length_c   1.000
_cell.angle_alpha   90.00
_cell.angle_beta   90.00
_cell.angle_gamma   90.00
#
_symmetry.space_group_name_H-M   'P 1'
#
loop_
_entity.id
_entity.type
_entity.pdbx_description
1 polymer ?
#
loop_
_entity_poly.entity_id
_entity_poly.type
_entity_poly.pdbx_seq_one_letter_code
_entity_poly.pdbx_strand_id
1 'polypeptide(L)'
;LFTWAAPAQDAIDNFFSWLGGWVDDNVSNQILAGLLGDGIIGGVGSVLTFVPQILLMYLLLALLDAVGYMSRAAFLMDKVMSRSWLEGRAFVAMLSSFACASPGVRATRTIPSAKDRIATMLGVPLATCSARLPVYVLLVGMLIPNT
;
A
#
# COMPACT_ATOMS: atom_id res chain seq x y z
N LEU A 1 -1.80 4.75 11.99
CA LEU A 1 -1.46 3.62 11.08
C LEU A 1 -0.02 3.18 11.33
N PHE A 2 0.98 3.98 10.92
CA PHE A 2 2.39 3.61 11.09
C PHE A 2 2.82 3.28 12.53
N THR A 3 2.39 4.06 13.52
CA THR A 3 2.69 3.80 14.94
C THR A 3 1.98 2.58 15.53
N TRP A 4 0.83 2.19 14.97
CA TRP A 4 0.05 1.05 15.45
C TRP A 4 0.46 -0.25 14.76
N ALA A 5 0.96 -0.16 13.53
CA ALA A 5 1.52 -1.30 12.82
C ALA A 5 2.97 -1.58 13.21
N ALA A 6 3.71 -0.59 13.72
CA ALA A 6 5.10 -0.72 14.19
C ALA A 6 5.36 -1.97 15.06
N PRO A 7 4.63 -2.24 16.16
CA PRO A 7 4.92 -3.41 17.00
C PRO A 7 4.75 -4.75 16.27
N ALA A 8 3.82 -4.82 15.31
CA ALA A 8 3.63 -6.01 14.49
C ALA A 8 4.72 -6.14 13.41
N GLN A 9 5.23 -5.02 12.90
CA GLN A 9 6.36 -4.98 11.97
C GLN A 9 7.64 -5.43 12.66
N ASP A 10 7.92 -4.87 13.83
CA ASP A 10 9.11 -5.20 14.62
C ASP A 10 9.11 -6.66 15.03
N ALA A 11 7.95 -7.25 15.38
CA ALA A 11 7.85 -8.66 15.72
C ALA A 11 8.20 -9.59 14.54
N ILE A 12 7.75 -9.22 13.33
CA ILE A 12 8.07 -9.98 12.11
C ILE A 12 9.54 -9.81 11.75
N ASP A 13 10.06 -8.58 11.80
CA ASP A 13 11.45 -8.29 11.47
C ASP A 13 12.40 -9.06 12.40
N ASN A 14 12.18 -9.00 13.71
CA ASN A 14 12.95 -9.76 14.70
C ASN A 14 12.90 -11.28 14.47
N PHE A 15 11.75 -11.82 14.05
CA PHE A 15 11.62 -13.24 13.73
C PHE A 15 12.46 -13.64 12.50
N PHE A 16 12.41 -12.84 11.44
CA PHE A 16 13.19 -13.09 10.22
C PHE A 16 14.69 -12.84 10.44
N SER A 17 15.09 -11.84 11.23
CA SER A 17 16.49 -11.62 11.61
C SER A 17 17.05 -12.77 12.45
N TRP A 18 16.27 -13.31 13.39
CA TRP A 18 16.66 -14.49 14.16
C TRP A 18 16.83 -15.73 13.27
N LEU A 19 15.91 -15.94 12.31
CA LEU A 19 16.01 -17.01 11.31
C LEU A 19 17.25 -16.85 10.41
N GLY A 20 17.58 -15.61 10.02
CA GLY A 20 18.78 -15.31 9.24
C GLY A 20 20.06 -15.66 9.99
N GLY A 21 20.17 -15.23 11.26
CA GLY A 21 21.32 -15.56 12.10
C GLY A 21 21.48 -17.06 12.37
N TRP A 22 20.37 -17.78 12.55
CA TRP A 22 20.42 -19.24 12.75
C TRP A 22 20.90 -20.00 11.51
N VAL A 23 20.60 -19.50 10.31
CA VAL A 23 21.09 -20.06 9.05
C VAL A 23 22.56 -19.73 8.83
N ASP A 24 23.02 -18.55 9.25
CA ASP A 24 24.42 -18.15 9.16
C ASP A 24 25.30 -19.02 10.08
N ASP A 25 24.84 -19.31 11.31
CA ASP A 25 25.56 -20.12 12.29
C ASP A 25 25.69 -21.61 11.92
N ASN A 26 24.73 -22.15 11.16
CA ASN A 26 24.67 -23.59 10.85
C ASN A 26 25.22 -23.96 9.46
N VAL A 27 25.59 -22.97 8.63
CA VAL A 27 26.08 -23.22 7.26
C VAL A 27 27.56 -22.88 7.15
N SER A 28 28.39 -23.90 6.96
CA SER A 28 29.85 -23.76 6.92
C SER A 28 30.41 -23.00 5.70
N ASN A 29 29.60 -22.78 4.67
CA ASN A 29 30.01 -22.05 3.45
C ASN A 29 29.44 -20.63 3.44
N GLN A 30 30.32 -19.64 3.64
CA GLN A 30 29.97 -18.22 3.77
C GLN A 30 29.14 -17.66 2.60
N ILE A 31 29.35 -18.16 1.38
CA ILE A 31 28.58 -17.70 0.19
C ILE A 31 27.15 -18.23 0.22
N LEU A 32 26.95 -19.47 0.68
CA LEU A 32 25.62 -20.09 0.77
C LEU A 32 24.85 -19.54 1.97
N ALA A 33 25.55 -19.29 3.08
CA ALA A 33 25.01 -18.68 4.28
C ALA A 33 24.48 -17.27 4.00
N GLY A 34 25.27 -16.40 3.36
CA GLY A 34 24.83 -15.06 2.97
C GLY A 34 23.68 -15.06 1.93
N LEU A 35 23.67 -16.01 0.98
CA LEU A 35 22.59 -16.09 -0.01
C LEU A 35 21.25 -16.52 0.63
N LEU A 36 21.26 -17.47 1.56
CA LEU A 36 20.05 -17.92 2.23
C LEU A 36 19.61 -16.95 3.34
N GLY A 37 20.54 -16.52 4.19
CA GLY A 37 20.30 -15.64 5.34
C GLY A 37 19.92 -14.22 4.93
N ASP A 38 20.84 -13.48 4.31
CA ASP A 38 20.58 -12.10 3.90
C ASP A 38 19.75 -12.02 2.61
N GLY A 39 20.03 -12.88 1.64
CA GLY A 39 19.40 -12.83 0.32
C GLY A 39 17.92 -13.24 0.35
N ILE A 40 17.65 -14.51 0.72
CA ILE A 40 16.28 -15.05 0.68
C ILE A 40 15.51 -14.68 1.95
N ILE A 41 16.05 -14.97 3.13
CA ILE A 41 15.34 -14.77 4.40
C ILE A 41 15.19 -13.27 4.69
N GLY A 42 16.26 -12.48 4.54
CA GLY A 42 16.19 -11.01 4.64
C GLY A 42 15.27 -10.39 3.59
N GLY A 43 15.38 -10.83 2.33
CA GLY A 43 14.52 -10.38 1.24
C GLY A 43 13.03 -10.67 1.49
N VAL A 44 12.67 -11.90 1.86
CA VAL A 44 11.29 -12.31 2.16
C VAL A 44 10.79 -11.63 3.44
N GLY A 45 11.64 -11.52 4.46
CA GLY A 45 11.35 -10.80 5.70
C GLY A 45 10.94 -9.36 5.43
N SER A 46 11.70 -8.64 4.59
CA SER A 46 11.39 -7.26 4.22
C SER A 46 9.99 -7.11 3.59
N VAL A 47 9.57 -8.06 2.75
CA VAL A 47 8.23 -8.05 2.12
C VAL A 47 7.15 -8.37 3.14
N LEU A 48 7.37 -9.35 4.02
CA LEU A 48 6.39 -9.72 5.05
C LEU A 48 6.18 -8.64 6.09
N THR A 49 7.21 -7.85 6.42
CA THR A 49 7.10 -6.71 7.34
C THR A 49 6.12 -5.65 6.81
N PHE A 50 5.86 -5.55 5.49
CA PHE A 50 4.83 -4.63 4.97
C PHE A 50 3.39 -5.14 5.15
N VAL A 51 3.19 -6.45 5.34
CA VAL A 51 1.85 -7.06 5.39
C VAL A 51 0.97 -6.50 6.52
N PRO A 52 1.46 -6.36 7.77
CA PRO A 52 0.66 -5.79 8.86
C PRO A 52 0.15 -4.37 8.55
N GLN A 53 0.98 -3.54 7.91
CA GLN A 53 0.59 -2.18 7.55
C GLN A 53 -0.54 -2.16 6.53
N ILE A 54 -0.41 -2.94 5.46
CA ILE A 54 -1.41 -3.02 4.38
C ILE A 54 -2.72 -3.57 4.93
N LEU A 55 -2.65 -4.61 5.78
CA LEU A 55 -3.82 -5.21 6.40
C LEU A 55 -4.57 -4.20 7.27
N LEU A 56 -3.87 -3.44 8.11
CA LEU A 56 -4.48 -2.41 8.95
C LEU A 56 -5.14 -1.30 8.12
N MET A 57 -4.48 -0.85 7.04
CA MET A 57 -5.06 0.15 6.14
C MET A 57 -6.30 -0.39 5.41
N TYR A 58 -6.24 -1.62 4.91
CA TYR A 58 -7.37 -2.24 4.21
C TYR A 58 -8.54 -2.51 5.15
N LEU A 59 -8.26 -2.89 6.41
CA LEU A 59 -9.25 -3.04 7.47
C LEU A 59 -9.99 -1.71 7.72
N LEU A 60 -9.25 -0.60 7.88
CA LEU A 60 -9.84 0.72 8.11
C LEU A 60 -10.69 1.20 6.92
N LEU A 61 -10.21 1.00 5.69
CA LEU A 61 -10.99 1.33 4.49
C LEU A 61 -12.23 0.45 4.35
N ALA A 62 -12.13 -0.85 4.63
CA ALA A 62 -13.27 -1.76 4.63
C ALA A 62 -14.29 -1.39 5.71
N LEU A 63 -13.83 -0.96 6.88
CA LEU A 63 -14.70 -0.46 7.94
C LEU A 63 -15.40 0.84 7.52
N LEU A 64 -14.68 1.77 6.87
CA LEU A 64 -15.25 3.01 6.35
C LEU A 64 -16.30 2.77 5.26
N ASP A 65 -16.07 1.76 4.42
CA ASP A 65 -17.02 1.29 3.40
C ASP A 65 -18.25 0.65 4.06
N ALA A 66 -18.06 -0.19 5.08
CA ALA A 66 -19.13 -0.86 5.83
C ALA A 66 -20.02 0.11 6.64
N VAL A 67 -19.46 1.20 7.16
CA VAL A 67 -20.22 2.24 7.90
C VAL A 67 -21.08 3.10 6.94
N GLY A 68 -20.93 2.94 5.62
CA GLY A 68 -21.66 3.74 4.63
C GLY A 68 -21.24 5.20 4.60
N TYR A 69 -20.10 5.56 5.19
CA TYR A 69 -19.57 6.93 5.14
C TYR A 69 -19.20 7.31 3.69
N MET A 70 -18.77 6.32 2.90
CA MET A 70 -18.49 6.45 1.47
C MET A 70 -19.73 6.90 0.66
N SER A 71 -20.94 6.42 1.01
CA SER A 71 -22.17 6.78 0.29
C SER A 71 -22.67 8.19 0.65
N ARG A 72 -22.50 8.61 1.92
CA ARG A 72 -22.77 10.00 2.34
C ARG A 72 -21.75 11.01 1.78
N ALA A 73 -20.47 10.65 1.75
CA ALA A 73 -19.42 11.49 1.20
C ALA A 73 -19.59 11.71 -0.32
N ALA A 74 -20.03 10.70 -1.07
CA ALA A 74 -20.35 10.83 -2.49
C ALA A 74 -21.45 11.87 -2.73
N PHE A 75 -22.50 11.89 -1.91
CA PHE A 75 -23.61 12.83 -2.05
C PHE A 75 -23.21 14.28 -1.76
N LEU A 76 -22.32 14.49 -0.79
CA LEU A 76 -21.80 15.83 -0.48
C LEU A 76 -20.90 16.38 -1.61
N MET A 77 -20.15 15.50 -2.29
CA MET A 77 -19.20 15.87 -3.33
C MET A 77 -19.79 15.97 -4.74
N ASP A 78 -21.04 15.53 -4.92
CA ASP A 78 -21.73 15.50 -6.22
C ASP A 78 -21.87 16.91 -6.84
N LYS A 79 -22.03 17.94 -5.99
CA LYS A 79 -22.12 19.34 -6.43
C LYS A 79 -20.79 19.90 -6.97
N VAL A 80 -19.65 19.42 -6.46
CA VAL A 80 -18.31 19.85 -6.91
C VAL A 80 -17.91 19.09 -8.17
N MET A 81 -18.22 17.79 -8.22
CA MET A 81 -17.84 16.91 -9.33
C MET A 81 -18.71 17.10 -10.59
N SER A 82 -19.98 17.50 -10.44
CA SER A 82 -20.84 17.83 -11.58
C SER A 82 -20.33 19.00 -12.43
N ARG A 83 -19.46 19.86 -11.88
CA ARG A 83 -18.80 20.96 -12.60
C ARG A 83 -17.74 20.46 -13.58
N SER A 84 -17.15 19.30 -13.34
CA SER A 84 -16.08 18.69 -14.12
C SER A 84 -16.54 17.51 -14.98
N TRP A 85 -17.85 17.33 -15.20
CA TRP A 85 -18.44 16.25 -16.02
C TRP A 85 -18.29 14.83 -15.45
N LEU A 86 -17.97 14.66 -14.16
CA LEU A 86 -17.87 13.34 -13.50
C LEU A 86 -18.93 13.16 -12.40
N GLU A 87 -19.38 11.91 -12.18
CA GLU A 87 -20.25 11.57 -11.04
C GLU A 87 -19.52 11.73 -9.70
N GLY A 88 -20.20 12.20 -8.64
CA GLY A 88 -19.64 12.30 -7.29
C GLY A 88 -19.08 10.98 -6.73
N ARG A 89 -19.52 9.83 -7.28
CA ARG A 89 -18.98 8.49 -6.97
C ARG A 89 -17.52 8.31 -7.41
N ALA A 90 -17.07 9.02 -8.44
CA ALA A 90 -15.68 8.99 -8.91
C ALA A 90 -14.71 9.67 -7.92
N PHE A 91 -15.19 10.65 -7.14
CA PHE A 91 -14.38 11.34 -6.14
C PHE A 91 -14.00 10.39 -5.00
N VAL A 92 -14.96 9.58 -4.55
CA VAL A 92 -14.73 8.58 -3.50
C VAL A 92 -13.70 7.54 -3.95
N ALA A 93 -13.77 7.12 -5.22
CA ALA A 93 -12.76 6.22 -5.80
C ALA A 93 -11.36 6.88 -5.83
N MET A 94 -11.25 8.15 -6.23
CA MET A 94 -9.98 8.87 -6.20
C MET A 94 -9.43 9.08 -4.78
N LEU A 95 -10.28 9.40 -3.80
CA LEU A 95 -9.85 9.62 -2.43
C LEU A 95 -9.39 8.32 -1.76
N SER A 96 -10.06 7.21 -2.05
CA SER A 96 -9.62 5.86 -1.65
C SER A 96 -8.30 5.46 -2.34
N SER A 97 -8.10 5.90 -3.59
CA SER A 97 -6.87 5.64 -4.36
C SER A 97 -5.62 6.28 -3.77
N PHE A 98 -5.75 7.45 -3.13
CA PHE A 98 -4.65 8.11 -2.42
C PHE A 98 -4.09 7.26 -1.28
N ALA A 99 -4.94 6.49 -0.58
CA ALA A 99 -4.49 5.55 0.43
C ALA A 99 -3.83 4.33 -0.22
N CYS A 100 -4.53 3.70 -1.19
CA CYS A 100 -4.01 2.61 -2.00
C CYS A 100 -4.77 2.48 -3.33
N ALA A 101 -4.06 2.21 -4.42
CA ALA A 101 -4.66 2.05 -5.74
C ALA A 101 -5.64 0.86 -5.83
N SER A 102 -5.40 -0.24 -5.12
CA SER A 102 -6.22 -1.45 -5.18
C SER A 102 -7.69 -1.26 -4.73
N PRO A 103 -7.99 -0.71 -3.54
CA PRO A 103 -9.37 -0.40 -3.14
C PRO A 103 -9.99 0.71 -3.99
N GLY A 104 -9.20 1.69 -4.43
CA GLY A 104 -9.66 2.74 -5.34
C GLY A 104 -10.22 2.21 -6.66
N VAL A 105 -9.50 1.27 -7.30
CA VAL A 105 -9.99 0.57 -8.50
C VAL A 105 -11.25 -0.23 -8.20
N ARG A 106 -11.31 -0.94 -7.07
CA ARG A 106 -12.50 -1.71 -6.67
C ARG A 106 -13.73 -0.84 -6.40
N ALA A 107 -13.55 0.38 -5.93
CA ALA A 107 -14.63 1.33 -5.70
C ALA A 107 -15.28 1.81 -7.02
N THR A 108 -14.56 1.79 -8.15
CA THR A 108 -15.12 2.22 -9.45
C THR A 108 -16.28 1.35 -9.96
N ARG A 109 -16.51 0.15 -9.40
CA ARG A 109 -17.62 -0.74 -9.80
C ARG A 109 -19.01 -0.17 -9.51
N THR A 110 -19.11 0.84 -8.64
CA THR A 110 -20.39 1.48 -8.29
C THR A 110 -20.78 2.57 -9.29
N ILE A 111 -19.94 2.88 -10.29
CA ILE A 111 -20.20 3.89 -11.32
C ILE A 111 -20.96 3.21 -12.49
N PRO A 112 -22.19 3.66 -12.82
CA PRO A 112 -23.02 3.06 -13.87
C PRO A 112 -22.53 3.43 -15.28
N SER A 113 -21.96 4.63 -15.46
CA SER A 113 -21.38 5.07 -16.73
C SER A 113 -20.07 4.35 -17.02
N ALA A 114 -20.03 3.57 -18.09
CA ALA A 114 -18.82 2.86 -18.51
C ALA A 114 -17.67 3.82 -18.85
N LYS A 115 -18.00 4.98 -19.43
CA LYS A 115 -17.00 5.99 -19.84
C LYS A 115 -16.31 6.60 -18.61
N ASP A 116 -17.09 6.96 -17.59
CA ASP A 116 -16.56 7.55 -16.35
C ASP A 116 -15.85 6.51 -15.49
N ARG A 117 -16.33 5.26 -15.51
CA ARG A 117 -15.66 4.14 -14.84
C ARG A 117 -14.25 3.92 -15.39
N ILE A 118 -14.09 3.90 -16.71
CA ILE A 118 -12.77 3.72 -17.35
C ILE A 118 -11.87 4.94 -17.10
N ALA A 119 -12.41 6.16 -17.25
CA ALA A 119 -11.66 7.39 -16.95
C ALA A 119 -11.16 7.43 -15.51
N THR A 120 -12.00 7.02 -14.55
CA THR A 120 -11.63 6.95 -13.13
C THR A 120 -10.58 5.86 -12.88
N MET A 121 -10.74 4.65 -13.47
CA MET A 121 -9.76 3.56 -13.37
C MET A 121 -8.37 3.97 -13.89
N LEU A 122 -8.31 4.73 -14.98
CA LEU A 122 -7.07 5.28 -15.54
C LEU A 122 -6.49 6.42 -14.70
N GLY A 123 -7.34 7.17 -13.99
CA GLY A 123 -6.92 8.22 -13.07
C GLY A 123 -6.36 7.71 -11.73
N VAL A 124 -6.88 6.58 -11.22
CA VAL A 124 -6.43 5.95 -9.96
C VAL A 124 -4.90 5.79 -9.85
N PRO A 125 -4.17 5.22 -10.83
CA PRO A 125 -2.72 5.02 -10.73
C PRO A 125 -1.89 6.32 -10.77
N LEU A 126 -2.48 7.46 -11.15
CA LEU A 126 -1.79 8.75 -11.08
C LEU A 126 -1.69 9.27 -9.65
N ALA A 127 -2.56 8.81 -8.74
CA ALA A 127 -2.46 9.10 -7.32
C ALA A 127 -1.28 8.34 -6.69
N THR A 128 -0.48 9.03 -5.89
CA THR A 128 0.71 8.44 -5.27
C THR A 128 0.28 7.68 -4.02
N CYS A 129 0.44 6.36 -4.02
CA CYS A 129 0.15 5.54 -2.86
C CYS A 129 1.35 5.43 -1.91
N SER A 130 1.09 5.05 -0.66
CA SER A 130 2.10 4.85 0.40
C SER A 130 3.25 3.91 0.01
N ALA A 131 3.01 2.99 -0.93
CA ALA A 131 4.02 2.05 -1.42
C ALA A 131 5.04 2.69 -2.39
N ARG A 132 4.75 3.88 -2.93
CA ARG A 132 5.67 4.59 -3.85
C ARG A 132 6.72 5.41 -3.10
N LEU A 133 6.45 5.81 -1.85
CA LEU A 133 7.40 6.53 -0.99
C LEU A 133 8.70 5.76 -0.76
N PRO A 134 8.71 4.47 -0.37
CA PRO A 134 9.95 3.70 -0.21
C PRO A 134 10.76 3.62 -1.50
N VAL A 135 10.11 3.46 -2.65
CA VAL A 135 10.78 3.43 -3.96
C VAL A 135 11.41 4.78 -4.26
N TYR A 136 10.73 5.89 -3.98
CA TYR A 136 11.30 7.22 -4.13
C TYR A 136 12.49 7.45 -3.21
N VAL A 137 12.42 7.02 -1.94
CA VAL A 137 13.53 7.13 -0.99
C VAL A 137 14.72 6.30 -1.46
N LEU A 138 14.50 5.07 -1.95
CA LEU A 138 15.57 4.20 -2.45
C LEU A 138 16.23 4.78 -3.71
N LEU A 139 15.42 5.33 -4.62
CA LEU A 139 15.91 5.96 -5.85
C LEU A 139 16.68 7.25 -5.53
N VAL A 140 16.20 8.06 -4.59
CA VAL A 140 16.90 9.26 -4.10
C VAL A 140 18.22 8.89 -3.43
N GLY A 141 18.24 7.88 -2.56
CA GLY A 141 19.45 7.41 -1.89
C GLY A 141 20.50 6.85 -2.84
N MET A 142 20.08 6.25 -3.96
CA MET A 142 21.01 5.75 -4.99
C MET A 142 21.53 6.89 -5.90
N LEU A 143 20.70 7.88 -6.21
CA LEU A 143 21.06 8.96 -7.16
C LEU A 143 21.82 10.12 -6.49
N ILE A 144 21.62 10.34 -5.18
CA ILE A 144 22.24 11.40 -4.38
C ILE A 144 23.02 10.73 -3.24
N PRO A 145 24.32 10.42 -3.43
CA PRO A 145 25.09 9.61 -2.47
C PRO A 145 25.49 10.32 -1.17
N ASN A 146 25.04 11.57 -0.93
CA ASN A 146 25.60 12.46 0.10
C ASN A 146 24.56 13.14 1.01
N THR A 147 23.47 12.45 1.35
CA THR A 147 22.62 12.79 2.51
C THR A 147 22.31 11.52 3.27
#